data_AF-A0A3E0NWS6-F1
#
_entry.id   AF-A0A3E0NWS6-F1
#
_cell.length_a   1.000
_cell.length_b   1.000
_cell.length_c   1.000
_cell.angle_alpha   90.00
_cell.angle_beta   90.00
_cell.angle_gamma   90.00
#
_symmetry.space_group_name_H-M   'P 1'
#
loop_
_entity.id
_entity.type
_entity.pdbx_description
1 polymer ?
#
loop_
_entity_poly.entity_id
_entity_poly.type
_entity_poly.pdbx_seq_one_letter_code
_entity_poly.pdbx_strand_id
1 'polypeptide(L)' 'MRATLYLSVEVLNEARNAAVHLGGYPARMTLTKLAENALRAELERLKRLYNGGADFPERDEDLKGGRPIAA' A
#
# COMPACT_ATOMS: atom_id res chain seq x y z
N MET A 1 3.99 12.22 5.22
CA MET A 1 4.77 11.06 5.71
C MET A 1 5.35 10.33 4.49
N ARG A 2 6.60 9.84 4.55
CA ARG A 2 7.24 9.09 3.45
C ARG A 2 7.52 7.66 3.93
N ALA A 3 7.09 6.68 3.16
CA ALA A 3 7.43 5.27 3.37
C ALA A 3 8.13 4.73 2.11
N THR A 4 9.15 3.89 2.30
CA THR A 4 9.85 3.21 1.21
C THR A 4 9.61 1.71 1.37
N LEU A 5 9.13 1.08 0.30
CA LEU A 5 8.84 -0.36 0.25
C LEU A 5 9.66 -1.00 -0.86
N TYR A 6 10.06 -2.24 -0.65
CA TYR A 6 10.66 -3.06 -1.69
C TYR A 6 9.57 -3.83 -2.42
N LEU A 7 9.54 -3.69 -3.74
CA LEU A 7 8.63 -4.39 -4.64
C LEU A 7 9.46 -5.09 -5.71
N SER A 8 8.92 -6.17 -6.27
CA SER A 8 9.53 -6.76 -7.46
C SER A 8 9.45 -5.77 -8.63
N VAL A 9 10.41 -5.88 -9.55
CA VAL A 9 10.48 -4.99 -10.72
C VAL A 9 9.24 -5.15 -11.60
N GLU A 10 8.73 -6.38 -11.70
CA GLU A 10 7.54 -6.73 -12.47
C GLU A 10 6.31 -5.98 -11.94
N VAL A 11 6.07 -6.05 -10.62
CA VAL A 11 4.92 -5.37 -9.97
C VAL A 11 5.02 -3.86 -10.13
N LEU A 12 6.22 -3.28 -9.95
CA LEU A 12 6.41 -1.84 -10.09
C LEU A 12 6.15 -1.37 -11.53
N ASN A 13 6.60 -2.14 -12.52
CA ASN A 13 6.38 -1.81 -13.93
C ASN A 13 4.90 -1.92 -14.31
N GLU A 14 4.21 -2.96 -13.86
CA GLU A 14 2.77 -3.09 -14.09
C GLU A 14 1.97 -1.95 -13.43
N ALA A 15 2.31 -1.60 -12.18
CA ALA A 15 1.68 -0.46 -11.50
C ALA A 15 1.91 0.87 -12.24
N ARG A 16 3.10 1.09 -12.81
CA ARG A 16 3.39 2.26 -13.66
C ARG A 16 2.52 2.28 -14.91
N ASN A 17 2.41 1.14 -15.60
CA ASN A 17 1.57 1.02 -16.80
C ASN A 17 0.11 1.33 -16.46
N ALA A 18 -0.41 0.78 -15.36
CA ALA A 18 -1.78 1.04 -14.91
C ALA A 18 -2.00 2.52 -14.59
N ALA A 19 -1.07 3.16 -13.88
CA ALA A 19 -1.16 4.57 -13.54
C ALA A 19 -1.16 5.47 -14.79
N VAL A 20 -0.32 5.16 -15.79
CA VAL A 20 -0.30 5.89 -17.07
C VAL A 20 -1.61 5.68 -17.84
N HIS A 21 -2.06 4.43 -17.96
CA HIS A 21 -3.27 4.09 -18.70
C HIS A 21 -4.54 4.70 -18.09
N LEU A 22 -4.61 4.76 -16.76
CA LEU A 22 -5.77 5.24 -16.01
C LEU A 22 -5.61 6.66 -15.47
N GLY A 23 -4.59 7.40 -15.91
CA GLY A 23 -4.30 8.75 -15.43
C GLY A 23 -5.36 9.80 -15.79
N GLY A 24 -6.19 9.52 -16.80
CA GLY A 24 -7.27 10.38 -17.25
C GLY A 24 -8.58 10.23 -16.48
N TYR A 25 -9.58 11.04 -16.83
CA TYR A 25 -10.95 10.89 -16.33
C TYR A 25 -11.54 9.52 -16.75
N PRO A 26 -12.33 8.84 -15.91
CA PRO A 26 -12.78 9.24 -14.56
C PRO A 26 -11.82 8.85 -13.43
N ALA A 27 -10.89 7.92 -13.67
CA ALA A 27 -10.11 7.31 -12.61
C ALA A 27 -9.07 8.26 -11.99
N ARG A 28 -8.48 9.16 -12.78
CA ARG A 28 -7.40 10.09 -12.40
C ARG A 28 -6.33 9.37 -11.56
N MET A 29 -5.86 8.24 -12.06
CA MET A 29 -4.99 7.33 -11.31
C MET A 29 -3.57 7.88 -11.21
N THR A 30 -2.94 7.64 -10.06
CA THR A 30 -1.52 7.90 -9.81
C THR A 30 -0.93 6.72 -9.05
N LEU A 31 0.41 6.58 -9.05
CA LEU A 31 1.07 5.53 -8.25
C LEU A 31 0.75 5.65 -6.76
N THR A 32 0.67 6.88 -6.23
CA THR A 32 0.30 7.11 -4.83
C THR A 32 -1.12 6.63 -4.55
N LYS A 33 -2.09 6.97 -5.40
CA LYS A 33 -3.48 6.52 -5.24
C LYS A 33 -3.60 5.01 -5.35
N LEU A 34 -2.87 4.40 -6.30
CA LEU A 34 -2.83 2.95 -6.47
C LEU A 34 -2.27 2.27 -5.23
N ALA A 35 -1.13 2.73 -4.71
CA ALA A 35 -0.49 2.16 -3.54
C ALA A 35 -1.37 2.27 -2.28
N GLU A 36 -1.95 3.45 -2.05
CA GLU A 36 -2.86 3.70 -0.92
C GLU A 36 -4.10 2.79 -0.98
N ASN A 37 -4.73 2.70 -2.16
CA ASN A 37 -5.90 1.84 -2.36
C ASN A 37 -5.57 0.36 -2.18
N ALA A 38 -4.42 -0.08 -2.71
CA ALA A 38 -3.98 -1.48 -2.58
C ALA A 38 -3.71 -1.84 -1.12
N LEU A 39 -2.99 -0.98 -0.38
CA LEU A 39 -2.73 -1.18 1.05
C LEU A 39 -4.03 -1.22 1.85
N ARG A 40 -4.96 -0.30 1.58
CA ARG A 40 -6.27 -0.27 2.26
C ARG A 40 -7.09 -1.51 1.97
N ALA A 41 -7.16 -1.94 0.71
CA ALA A 41 -7.89 -3.14 0.31
C ALA A 41 -7.32 -4.40 0.99
N GLU A 42 -5.99 -4.49 1.08
CA GLU A 42 -5.33 -5.60 1.74
C GLU A 42 -5.54 -5.59 3.26
N LEU A 43 -5.46 -4.43 3.91
CA LEU A 43 -5.77 -4.30 5.34
C LEU A 43 -7.21 -4.73 5.62
N GLU A 44 -8.18 -4.31 4.80
CA GLU A 44 -9.58 -4.76 4.93
C GLU A 44 -9.73 -6.28 4.74
N ARG A 45 -8.98 -6.87 3.81
CA ARG A 45 -8.93 -8.34 3.65
C ARG A 45 -8.39 -9.01 4.92
N LEU A 46 -7.29 -8.49 5.48
CA LEU A 46 -6.66 -9.05 6.68
C LEU A 46 -7.53 -8.90 7.92
N LYS A 47 -8.23 -7.77 8.11
CA LYS A 47 -9.20 -7.59 9.20
C LYS A 47 -10.28 -8.67 9.16
N ARG A 48 -10.86 -8.92 7.97
CA ARG A 48 -11.90 -9.95 7.81
C ARG A 48 -11.38 -11.36 8.07
N LEU A 49 -10.16 -11.68 7.62
CA LEU A 49 -9.60 -13.03 7.75
C LEU A 49 -9.08 -13.34 9.15
N TYR A 50 -8.48 -12.36 9.81
CA TYR A 50 -7.68 -12.60 11.02
C TYR A 50 -8.16 -11.84 12.25
N ASN A 51 -9.10 -10.90 12.10
CA ASN A 51 -9.54 -10.04 13.20
C ASN A 51 -11.07 -9.86 13.25
N GLY A 52 -11.82 -10.82 12.71
CA GLY A 52 -13.29 -10.79 12.76
C GLY A 52 -13.93 -9.57 12.07
N GLY A 53 -13.21 -8.92 11.16
CA GLY A 53 -13.62 -7.67 10.51
C GLY A 53 -13.40 -6.41 11.35
N ALA A 54 -12.88 -6.52 12.57
CA ALA A 54 -12.54 -5.38 13.42
C ALA A 54 -11.18 -4.77 13.03
N ASP A 55 -10.94 -3.53 13.47
CA ASP A 55 -9.65 -2.87 13.33
C ASP A 55 -8.56 -3.56 14.16
N PHE A 56 -7.33 -3.60 13.62
CA PHE A 56 -6.17 -4.08 14.38
C PHE A 56 -5.89 -3.13 15.56
N PRO A 57 -5.43 -3.66 16.71
CA PRO A 57 -5.08 -2.82 17.86
C PRO A 57 -3.96 -1.83 17.49
N GLU A 58 -3.93 -0.70 18.20
CA GLU A 58 -2.80 0.22 18.11
C GLU A 58 -1.51 -0.48 18.57
N ARG A 59 -0.39 -0.17 17.92
CA ARG A 59 0.90 -0.77 18.28
C ARG A 59 1.36 -0.23 19.63
N ASP A 60 1.71 -1.12 20.56
CA ASP A 60 2.25 -0.74 21.87
C ASP A 60 3.72 -0.27 21.80
N GLU A 61 4.42 -0.60 20.72
CA GLU A 61 5.81 -0.22 20.47
C GLU A 61 6.06 0.03 18.97
N ASP A 62 7.12 0.79 18.66
CA ASP A 62 7.61 0.89 17.29
C ASP A 62 8.10 -0.48 16.77
N LEU A 63 7.95 -0.70 15.47
CA LEU A 63 8.40 -1.92 14.81
C LEU A 63 9.91 -2.12 15.04
N LYS A 64 10.27 -3.13 15.85
CA LYS A 64 11.66 -3.57 16.04
C LYS A 64 12.12 -4.36 14.82
N GLY A 65 12.49 -3.66 13.75
CA GLY A 65 13.03 -4.24 12.52
C GLY A 65 12.24 -3.88 11.26
N GLY A 66 12.96 -3.86 10.14
CA GLY A 66 12.54 -3.26 8.87
C GLY A 66 13.21 -1.90 8.69
N ARG A 67 14.50 -1.90 8.32
CA ARG A 67 15.30 -0.67 8.25
C ARG A 67 14.53 0.44 7.51
N PRO A 68 14.36 1.61 8.13
CA PRO A 68 13.97 2.81 7.41
C PRO A 68 15.15 3.17 6.51
N ILE A 69 14.98 3.11 5.20
CA ILE A 69 16.02 3.60 4.29
C ILE A 69 15.94 5.12 4.26
N ALA A 70 16.80 5.68 5.10
CA ALA A 70 17.38 7.02 5.14
C ALA A 70 16.42 8.20 5.35
N ALA A 71 16.55 8.83 6.52
CA ALA A 71 17.01 10.21 6.60
C ALA A 71 18.05 10.29 7.73
#